data_AF-A0A7R9ZE86-F1
#
_entry.id   AF-A0A7R9ZE86-F1
#
_cell.length_a   1.000
_cell.length_b   1.000
_cell.length_c   1.000
_cell.angle_alpha   90.00
_cell.angle_beta   90.00
_cell.angle_gamma   90.00
#
_symmetry.space_group_name_H-M   'P 1'
#
loop_
_entity.id
_entity.type
_entity.pdbx_description
1 polymer ?
#
loop_
_entity_poly.entity_id
_entity_poly.type
_entity_poly.pdbx_seq_one_letter_code
_entity_poly.pdbx_strand_id
1 'polypeptide(L)'
;VQIRIKHMELAIIRRESAGTATNVYNESDTLTKFEVMDGAPVRGESIPIRLYLSGFELTPTYRNISGKFSVRYYLNLVLIDEEDRRYFKQQEITLWRKELK
;
A
#
# COMPACT_ATOMS: atom_id res chain seq x y z
N VAL A 1 4.98 6.23 25.92
CA VAL A 1 4.76 4.82 25.52
C VAL A 1 5.88 4.44 24.56
N GLN A 2 6.68 3.42 24.89
CA GLN A 2 7.74 2.90 24.03
C GLN A 2 7.22 1.61 23.39
N ILE A 3 7.06 1.59 22.07
CA ILE A 3 6.64 0.41 21.32
C ILE A 3 7.91 -0.24 20.75
N ARG A 4 8.15 -1.50 21.09
CA ARG A 4 9.28 -2.27 20.55
C ARG A 4 8.85 -2.94 19.26
N ILE A 5 9.23 -2.35 18.14
CA ILE A 5 8.95 -2.91 16.81
C ILE A 5 9.85 -4.13 16.61
N LYS A 6 9.30 -5.23 16.08
CA LYS A 6 10.08 -6.41 15.65
C LYS A 6 10.18 -6.52 14.14
N HIS A 7 9.18 -6.03 13.41
CA HIS A 7 9.12 -6.18 11.96
C HIS A 7 8.42 -4.98 11.32
N MET A 8 8.88 -4.57 10.15
CA MET A 8 8.28 -3.52 9.35
C MET A 8 8.19 -3.95 7.89
N GLU A 9 7.00 -3.83 7.30
CA GLU A 9 6.77 -4.08 5.87
C GLU A 9 6.07 -2.88 5.22
N LEU A 10 6.41 -2.63 3.96
CA LEU A 10 5.70 -1.69 3.09
C LEU A 10 5.02 -2.49 1.97
N ALA A 11 3.71 -2.32 1.83
CA ALA A 11 2.94 -2.98 0.80
C ALA A 11 2.31 -1.98 -0.18
N ILE A 12 2.19 -2.38 -1.45
CA ILE A 12 1.27 -1.71 -2.39
C ILE A 12 -0.03 -2.51 -2.40
N ILE A 13 -1.14 -1.83 -2.08
CA ILE A 13 -2.48 -2.41 -2.13
C ILE A 13 -3.26 -1.79 -3.28
N ARG A 14 -3.83 -2.63 -4.14
CA ARG A 14 -4.83 -2.24 -5.13
C ARG A 14 -6.21 -2.44 -4.52
N ARG A 15 -7.05 -1.40 -4.58
CA ARG A 15 -8.46 -1.49 -4.26
C ARG A 15 -9.28 -1.27 -5.51
N GLU A 16 -10.03 -2.27 -5.90
CA GLU A 16 -11.04 -2.17 -6.94
C GLU A 16 -12.40 -2.02 -6.29
N SER A 17 -13.17 -1.04 -6.76
CA SER A 17 -14.57 -0.85 -6.37
C SER A 17 -15.38 -0.85 -7.64
N ALA A 18 -16.36 -1.73 -7.75
CA ALA A 18 -17.18 -1.90 -8.95
C ALA A 18 -18.67 -1.97 -8.60
N GLY A 19 -19.52 -1.51 -9.51
CA GLY A 19 -20.97 -1.52 -9.37
C GLY A 19 -21.55 -0.15 -9.02
N THR A 20 -22.88 -0.10 -9.06
CA THR A 20 -23.66 1.14 -8.95
C THR A 20 -24.66 1.07 -7.81
N ALA A 21 -24.78 2.17 -7.06
CA ALA A 21 -25.77 2.36 -6.01
C ALA A 21 -25.75 1.25 -4.94
N THR A 22 -26.75 0.36 -4.95
CA THR A 22 -26.92 -0.67 -3.92
C THR A 22 -26.02 -1.89 -4.11
N ASN A 23 -25.47 -2.09 -5.31
CA ASN A 23 -24.67 -3.28 -5.65
C ASN A 23 -23.20 -2.90 -5.82
N VAL A 24 -22.56 -2.38 -4.76
CA VAL A 24 -21.12 -2.05 -4.77
C VAL A 24 -20.31 -3.23 -4.25
N TYR A 25 -19.36 -3.68 -5.07
CA TYR A 25 -18.37 -4.69 -4.75
C TYR A 25 -17.03 -4.01 -4.51
N ASN A 26 -16.34 -4.41 -3.45
CA ASN A 26 -15.00 -3.91 -3.15
C ASN A 26 -14.04 -5.08 -3.01
N GLU A 27 -12.98 -5.06 -3.81
CA GLU A 27 -11.90 -6.04 -3.77
C GLU A 27 -10.60 -5.34 -3.39
N SER A 28 -9.83 -5.96 -2.50
CA SER A 28 -8.55 -5.45 -2.05
C SER A 28 -7.48 -6.51 -2.25
N ASP A 29 -6.45 -6.16 -3.01
CA ASP A 29 -5.38 -7.07 -3.40
C ASP A 29 -4.02 -6.48 -2.98
N THR A 30 -3.18 -7.31 -2.38
CA THR A 30 -1.83 -6.92 -1.94
C THR A 30 -0.84 -7.30 -3.03
N LEU A 31 -0.46 -6.33 -3.86
CA LEU A 31 0.36 -6.55 -5.05
C LEU A 31 1.82 -6.84 -4.73
N THR A 32 2.32 -6.29 -3.63
CA THR A 32 3.67 -6.54 -3.16
C THR A 32 3.78 -6.32 -1.67
N LYS A 33 4.72 -7.03 -1.05
CA LYS A 33 5.19 -6.81 0.30
C LYS A 33 6.70 -6.65 0.24
N PHE A 34 7.17 -5.50 0.66
CA PHE A 34 8.57 -5.16 0.76
C PHE A 34 8.93 -5.13 2.25
N GLU A 35 9.66 -6.14 2.70
CA GLU A 35 10.19 -6.16 4.06
C GLU A 35 11.23 -5.05 4.19
N VAL A 36 10.96 -4.09 5.09
CA VAL A 36 11.82 -2.91 5.27
C VAL A 36 12.84 -3.15 6.37
N MET A 37 12.45 -3.87 7.42
CA MET A 37 13.27 -4.08 8.59
C MET A 37 12.89 -5.37 9.31
N ASP A 38 13.92 -6.08 9.77
CA ASP A 38 13.82 -7.17 10.73
C ASP A 38 14.61 -6.77 11.98
N GLY A 39 13.90 -6.53 13.09
CA GLY A 39 14.46 -6.03 14.35
C GLY A 39 13.89 -4.70 14.85
N ALA A 40 14.40 -4.26 16.01
CA ALA A 40 13.95 -3.05 16.69
C ALA A 40 14.80 -1.84 16.27
N PRO A 41 14.21 -0.81 15.64
CA PRO A 41 14.94 0.39 15.28
C PRO A 41 15.32 1.17 16.53
N VAL A 42 16.47 1.83 16.50
CA VAL A 42 16.90 2.75 17.54
C VAL A 42 16.36 4.14 17.23
N ARG A 43 16.04 4.90 18.29
CA ARG A 43 15.57 6.29 18.14
C ARG A 43 16.60 7.12 17.37
N GLY A 44 16.17 7.73 16.28
CA GLY A 44 17.00 8.58 15.42
C GLY A 44 17.58 7.88 14.20
N GLU A 45 17.37 6.57 14.06
CA GLU A 45 17.74 5.85 12.83
C GLU A 45 16.83 6.24 11.66
N SER A 46 17.42 6.23 10.46
CA SER A 46 16.71 6.49 9.20
C SER A 46 17.00 5.36 8.24
N ILE A 47 15.95 4.69 7.77
CA ILE A 47 16.04 3.58 6.83
C ILE A 47 15.63 4.08 5.45
N PRO A 48 16.55 4.12 4.46
CA PRO A 48 16.20 4.53 3.10
C PRO A 48 15.36 3.44 2.42
N ILE A 49 14.28 3.85 1.75
CA ILE A 49 13.38 2.94 1.03
C ILE A 49 13.44 3.27 -0.47
N ARG A 50 13.63 2.24 -1.30
CA ARG A 50 13.52 2.34 -2.76
C ARG A 50 12.65 1.21 -3.30
N LEU A 51 11.49 1.57 -3.85
CA LEU A 51 10.52 0.63 -4.42
C LEU A 51 10.40 0.88 -5.93
N TYR A 52 10.91 -0.04 -6.74
CA TYR A 52 10.81 0.04 -8.20
C TYR A 52 9.46 -0.49 -8.67
N LEU A 53 8.68 0.34 -9.37
CA LEU A 53 7.33 -0.01 -9.81
C LEU A 53 7.29 -0.89 -11.07
N SER A 54 8.39 -0.98 -11.81
CA SER A 54 8.46 -1.67 -13.11
C SER A 54 8.29 -3.20 -13.03
N GLY A 55 8.52 -3.79 -11.85
CA GLY A 55 8.39 -5.24 -11.63
C GLY A 55 6.98 -5.70 -11.28
N PHE A 56 6.01 -4.80 -11.20
CA PHE A 56 4.64 -5.10 -10.76
C PHE A 56 3.64 -4.88 -11.90
N GLU A 57 2.61 -5.73 -11.96
CA GLU A 57 1.50 -5.59 -12.89
C GLU A 57 0.54 -4.48 -12.44
N LEU A 58 0.95 -3.23 -12.69
CA LEU A 58 0.22 -2.03 -12.31
C LEU A 58 -0.58 -1.45 -13.49
N THR A 59 -1.71 -0.85 -13.16
CA THR A 59 -2.48 0.01 -14.06
C THR A 59 -2.47 1.44 -13.52
N PRO A 60 -2.81 2.45 -14.34
CA PRO A 60 -3.09 3.79 -13.82
C PRO A 60 -4.20 3.78 -12.76
N THR A 61 -4.21 4.80 -11.91
CA THR A 61 -5.33 5.04 -11.01
C THR A 61 -6.55 5.45 -11.84
N TYR A 62 -7.64 4.71 -11.66
CA TYR A 62 -8.92 4.98 -12.30
C TYR A 62 -9.90 5.49 -11.25
N ARG A 63 -10.39 6.73 -11.41
CA ARG A 63 -11.35 7.34 -10.48
C ARG A 63 -12.71 7.46 -11.16
N ASN A 64 -13.69 6.79 -10.59
CA ASN A 64 -15.10 6.88 -10.98
C ASN A 64 -15.32 6.80 -12.50
N ILE A 65 -14.86 5.71 -13.12
CA ILE A 65 -14.96 5.53 -14.56
C ILE A 65 -16.43 5.29 -14.92
N SER A 66 -17.04 6.31 -15.52
CA SER A 66 -18.46 6.30 -15.95
C SER A 66 -19.45 5.88 -14.87
N GLY A 67 -19.16 6.13 -13.59
CA GLY A 67 -20.01 5.68 -12.48
C GLY A 67 -19.97 4.18 -12.20
N LYS A 68 -19.12 3.40 -12.89
CA LYS A 68 -19.15 1.94 -12.85
C LYS A 68 -18.08 1.33 -11.95
N PHE A 69 -16.86 1.88 -11.96
CA PHE A 69 -15.78 1.34 -11.15
C PHE A 69 -14.68 2.36 -10.84
N SER A 70 -13.84 2.03 -9.87
CA SER A 70 -12.59 2.73 -9.52
C SER A 70 -11.50 1.72 -9.20
N VAL A 71 -10.25 2.04 -9.58
CA VAL A 71 -9.05 1.31 -9.19
C VAL A 71 -8.10 2.29 -8.52
N ARG A 72 -7.87 2.11 -7.21
CA ARG A 72 -7.03 2.99 -6.37
C ARG A 72 -5.87 2.21 -5.79
N TYR A 73 -4.75 2.90 -5.60
CA TYR A 73 -3.53 2.31 -5.08
C TYR A 73 -3.15 2.95 -3.74
N TYR A 74 -2.66 2.16 -2.80
CA TYR A 74 -2.28 2.60 -1.48
C TYR A 74 -0.90 2.07 -1.13
N LEU A 75 -0.04 2.93 -0.57
CA LEU A 75 1.08 2.48 0.24
C LEU A 75 0.56 2.16 1.63
N ASN A 76 0.81 0.94 2.08
CA ASN A 76 0.43 0.45 3.40
C ASN A 76 1.70 0.14 4.18
N LEU A 77 2.02 1.00 5.14
CA LEU A 77 3.07 0.74 6.12
C LEU A 77 2.48 -0.11 7.23
N VAL A 78 3.10 -1.26 7.49
CA VAL A 78 2.73 -2.16 8.58
C VAL A 78 3.90 -2.28 9.54
N LEU A 79 3.60 -2.11 10.81
CA LEU A 79 4.53 -2.32 11.91
C LEU A 79 4.00 -3.44 12.79
N ILE A 80 4.87 -4.37 13.16
CA ILE A 80 4.55 -5.45 14.09
C ILE A 80 5.47 -5.28 15.30
N ASP A 81 4.92 -5.33 16.50
CA ASP A 81 5.69 -5.26 17.75
C ASP A 81 5.98 -6.63 18.37
N GLU A 82 6.75 -6.64 19.46
CA GLU A 82 7.11 -7.87 20.19
C GLU A 82 5.90 -8.65 20.74
N GLU A 83 4.74 -7.99 20.95
CA GLU A 83 3.50 -8.61 21.43
C GLU A 83 2.58 -9.06 20.27
N ASP A 84 3.09 -9.12 19.04
CA ASP A 84 2.33 -9.44 17.83
C ASP A 84 1.20 -8.45 17.49
N ARG A 85 1.22 -7.24 18.09
CA ARG A 85 0.27 -6.18 17.74
C ARG A 85 0.67 -5.57 16.40
N ARG A 86 -0.32 -5.38 15.53
CA ARG A 86 -0.12 -4.85 14.18
C ARG A 86 -0.65 -3.42 14.10
N TYR A 87 0.20 -2.50 13.66
CA TYR A 87 -0.13 -1.11 13.41
C TYR A 87 -0.08 -0.85 11.91
N PHE A 88 -1.07 -0.12 11.40
CA PHE A 88 -1.23 0.12 9.97
C PHE A 88 -1.34 1.61 9.70
N LYS A 89 -0.65 2.08 8.66
CA LYS A 89 -0.88 3.40 8.08
C LYS A 89 -0.97 3.28 6.57
N GLN A 90 -2.11 3.69 6.03
CA GLN A 90 -2.35 3.69 4.59
C GLN A 90 -2.37 5.11 4.05
N GLN A 91 -1.71 5.30 2.92
CA GLN A 91 -1.73 6.54 2.16
C GLN A 91 -2.03 6.21 0.70
N GLU A 92 -3.05 6.85 0.14
CA GLU A 92 -3.35 6.71 -1.29
C GLU A 92 -2.22 7.32 -2.12
N ILE A 93 -1.84 6.61 -3.18
CA ILE A 93 -0.92 7.07 -4.22
C ILE A 93 -1.65 7.12 -5.56
N THR A 94 -1.29 8.08 -6.40
CA THR A 94 -1.84 8.19 -7.76
C THR A 94 -0.81 7.67 -8.76
N LEU A 95 -1.15 6.61 -9.48
CA LEU A 95 -0.34 6.05 -10.55
C LEU A 95 -0.85 6.57 -11.90
N TRP A 96 0.06 6.88 -12.81
CA TRP A 96 -0.25 7.36 -14.16
C TRP A 96 0.68 6.70 -15.17
N ARG A 97 0.18 6.52 -16.40
CA ARG A 97 1.00 6.02 -17.51
C ARG A 97 1.75 7.19 -18.12
N LYS A 98 3.08 7.11 -18.13
CA LYS A 98 3.92 8.11 -18.79
C LYS A 98 3.75 8.02 -20.31
N GLU A 99 3.54 9.16 -20.95
CA GLU A 99 3.58 9.26 -22.40
C GLU A 99 4.98 8.93 -22.91
N LEU A 100 5.04 8.08 -23.93
CA LEU A 100 6.28 7.84 -24.66
C LEU A 100 6.54 9.09 -25.52
N LYS A 101 7.63 9.79 -25.22
CA LYS A 101 8.14 10.87 -26.06
C LYS A 101 8.96 10.30 -27.21
#